data_AF-A0A8B6GHJ9-F1
#
_entry.id   AF-A0A8B6GHJ9-F1
#
_cell.length_a   1.000
_cell.length_b   1.000
_cell.length_c   1.000
_cell.angle_alpha   90.00
_cell.angle_beta   90.00
_cell.angle_gamma   90.00
#
_symmetry.space_group_name_H-M   'P 1'
#
loop_
_entity.id
_entity.type
_entity.pdbx_description
1 polymer ?
#
loop_
_entity_poly.entity_id
_entity_poly.type
_entity_poly.pdbx_seq_one_letter_code
_entity_poly.pdbx_strand_id
1 'polypeptide(L)'
;MNVGLGTPIKQRECDRDFCLVCGNFAKEACRVETIRKLKGKDYSLKDLLKKYGGINVESGTVCRKCSKKVDSLHKKNTDFYNECQKNAGMSKRMASSPHINPPKRINMSTPKTSTQYAAVFSDSEEEEDDISIIGLHLSDEVDGQVFRLVLANGKTITLMKKTISKSKKGDQISNYGNQILQLGLLFKDLIDMIHMPERVRGLRLLKLAMMYFKIYNNLSKYALEILRLLVHQLCTLSERGSNEEFYAMFVNTGGKFETHIPADRRMEYLVKEVKQHVKHMYSNKTEENISNRTRAISGIREISVNFDQQSGVIIRSKKHSDKSSKEDELAILSDLRDIRPFHCQPGRKHSCFGEMSSSVVQNLDVDHYHNWINTRKVKFALENGN
;
A
#
# COMPACT_ATOMS: atom_id res chain seq x y z
N MET A 1 10.22 -2.41 25.32
CA MET A 1 8.85 -2.08 25.75
C MET A 1 8.81 -0.70 26.35
N ASN A 2 8.22 0.27 25.64
CA ASN A 2 7.67 1.50 26.19
C ASN A 2 6.73 2.06 25.12
N VAL A 3 5.46 1.64 25.19
CA VAL A 3 4.40 2.24 24.37
C VAL A 3 4.24 3.65 24.91
N GLY A 4 4.40 4.66 24.05
CA GLY A 4 4.30 6.08 24.40
C GLY A 4 3.10 6.30 25.33
N LEU A 5 3.41 6.72 26.55
CA LEU A 5 2.42 7.14 27.54
C LEU A 5 1.80 8.44 27.02
N GLY A 6 0.74 8.31 26.23
CA GLY A 6 -0.20 9.42 26.06
C GLY A 6 -0.62 9.87 27.45
N THR A 7 -0.56 11.17 27.71
CA THR A 7 -0.88 11.75 29.01
C THR A 7 -2.26 11.24 29.44
N PRO A 8 -2.36 10.55 30.59
CA PRO A 8 -3.62 9.95 31.01
C PRO A 8 -4.72 11.00 31.11
N ILE A 9 -5.86 10.70 30.49
CA ILE A 9 -6.99 11.60 30.45
C ILE A 9 -7.63 11.60 31.85
N LYS A 10 -7.64 12.78 32.47
CA LYS A 10 -8.39 13.08 33.70
C LYS A 10 -9.58 13.95 33.34
N GLN A 11 -10.78 13.45 33.62
CA GLN A 11 -11.98 14.25 33.45
C GLN A 11 -11.98 15.35 34.52
N ARG A 12 -12.14 16.63 34.10
CA ARG A 12 -12.22 17.76 35.03
C ARG A 12 -13.46 17.62 35.91
N GLU A 13 -13.42 18.19 37.11
CA GLU A 13 -14.51 18.01 38.09
C GLU A 13 -15.88 18.49 37.58
N CYS A 14 -15.90 19.49 36.69
CA CYS A 14 -17.08 20.03 36.01
C CYS A 14 -17.62 19.14 34.87
N ASP A 15 -16.83 18.18 34.36
CA ASP A 15 -17.20 17.34 33.22
C ASP A 15 -17.76 15.98 33.65
N ARG A 16 -17.87 15.68 34.95
CA ARG A 16 -18.29 14.35 35.48
C ARG A 16 -19.69 13.91 35.04
N ASP A 17 -20.47 14.82 34.49
CA ASP A 17 -21.79 14.56 33.94
C ASP A 17 -21.78 13.96 32.53
N PHE A 18 -20.62 13.69 31.90
CA PHE A 18 -20.54 13.09 30.57
C PHE A 18 -19.93 11.67 30.56
N CYS A 19 -20.50 10.79 29.74
CA CYS A 19 -19.94 9.46 29.49
C CYS A 19 -18.71 9.53 28.56
N LEU A 20 -17.56 9.05 29.02
CA LEU A 20 -16.31 9.04 28.24
C LEU A 20 -16.35 8.25 26.92
N VAL A 21 -17.28 7.30 26.79
CA VAL A 21 -17.37 6.43 25.60
C VAL A 21 -18.31 7.00 24.55
N CYS A 22 -19.43 7.60 24.97
CA CYS A 22 -20.48 8.04 24.03
C CYS A 22 -20.75 9.55 24.05
N GLY A 23 -20.09 10.33 24.89
CA GLY A 23 -20.25 11.79 24.96
C GLY A 23 -21.59 12.29 25.51
N ASN A 24 -22.53 11.40 25.84
CA ASN A 24 -23.87 11.79 26.31
C ASN A 24 -23.86 12.20 27.79
N PHE A 25 -24.75 13.14 28.13
CA PHE A 25 -25.06 13.51 29.50
C PHE A 25 -25.56 12.29 30.29
N ALA A 26 -24.89 12.03 31.40
CA ALA A 26 -25.07 10.87 32.25
C ALA A 26 -26.28 11.01 33.19
N LYS A 27 -26.78 12.25 33.39
CA LYS A 27 -27.88 12.57 34.32
C LYS A 27 -29.28 12.17 33.83
N GLU A 28 -29.54 12.08 32.52
CA GLU A 28 -30.93 12.01 32.03
C GLU A 28 -31.52 10.62 31.76
N ALA A 29 -30.78 9.51 31.80
CA ALA A 29 -31.43 8.18 31.64
C ALA A 29 -30.61 6.95 32.05
N CYS A 30 -29.39 7.11 32.57
CA CYS A 30 -28.49 5.96 32.75
C CYS A 30 -27.68 6.08 34.04
N ARG A 31 -27.83 5.12 34.96
CA ARG A 31 -26.90 4.98 36.11
C ARG A 31 -25.46 5.00 35.60
N VAL A 32 -24.64 5.79 36.27
CA VAL A 32 -23.24 6.05 35.90
C VAL A 32 -22.35 5.13 36.70
N GLU A 33 -21.39 4.49 36.03
CA GLU A 33 -20.35 3.69 36.68
C GLU A 33 -19.06 4.51 36.69
N THR A 34 -18.53 4.77 37.88
CA THR A 34 -17.17 5.31 38.03
C THR A 34 -16.18 4.25 37.57
N ILE A 35 -15.13 4.67 36.89
CA ILE A 35 -14.03 3.77 36.49
C ILE A 35 -13.36 3.21 37.77
N ARG A 36 -13.83 2.03 38.18
CA ARG A 36 -13.32 1.22 39.31
C ARG A 36 -13.35 -0.25 38.90
N LYS A 37 -12.77 -1.13 39.74
CA LYS A 37 -12.90 -2.59 39.56
C LYS A 37 -14.39 -2.98 39.52
N LEU A 38 -14.77 -3.74 38.49
CA LEU A 38 -16.11 -4.33 38.42
C LEU A 38 -16.21 -5.41 39.51
N LYS A 39 -17.27 -5.39 40.34
CA LYS A 39 -17.44 -6.37 41.41
C LYS A 39 -17.45 -7.79 40.83
N GLY A 40 -16.59 -8.67 41.33
CA GLY A 40 -16.54 -10.09 40.97
C GLY A 40 -15.84 -10.42 39.65
N LYS A 41 -14.97 -9.54 39.13
CA LYS A 41 -14.22 -9.76 37.87
C LYS A 41 -12.74 -9.45 38.04
N ASP A 42 -11.90 -10.20 37.35
CA ASP A 42 -10.43 -10.07 37.40
C ASP A 42 -9.88 -8.90 36.57
N TYR A 43 -10.76 -8.20 35.84
CA TYR A 43 -10.42 -7.03 35.02
C TYR A 43 -11.19 -5.79 35.46
N SER A 44 -10.55 -4.62 35.34
CA SER A 44 -11.21 -3.34 35.57
C SER A 44 -11.73 -2.72 34.27
N LEU A 45 -12.74 -1.85 34.38
CA LEU A 45 -13.24 -1.11 33.23
C LEU A 45 -12.14 -0.25 32.57
N LYS A 46 -11.17 0.22 33.36
CA LYS A 46 -9.98 0.94 32.89
C LYS A 46 -9.16 0.09 31.92
N ASP A 47 -8.95 -1.18 32.26
CA ASP A 47 -8.17 -2.11 31.45
C ASP A 47 -8.87 -2.39 30.12
N LEU A 48 -10.20 -2.53 30.14
CA LEU A 48 -10.98 -2.75 28.92
C LEU A 48 -11.00 -1.54 28.00
N LEU A 49 -11.13 -0.32 28.55
CA LEU A 49 -11.09 0.91 27.75
C LEU A 49 -9.72 1.13 27.12
N LYS A 50 -8.65 0.80 27.84
CA LYS A 50 -7.29 0.83 27.29
C LYS A 50 -7.12 -0.23 26.19
N LYS A 51 -7.59 -1.46 26.42
CA LYS A 51 -7.43 -2.60 25.51
C LYS A 51 -8.23 -2.44 24.21
N TYR A 52 -9.49 -2.02 24.29
CA TYR A 52 -10.39 -1.96 23.13
C TYR A 52 -10.61 -0.55 22.58
N GLY A 53 -10.53 0.47 23.43
CA GLY A 53 -10.72 1.87 23.03
C GLY A 53 -9.41 2.62 22.78
N GLY A 54 -8.25 2.07 23.18
CA GLY A 54 -6.97 2.78 23.12
C GLY A 54 -6.89 3.99 24.06
N ILE A 55 -7.86 4.15 24.98
CA ILE A 55 -7.96 5.32 25.85
C ILE A 55 -7.31 4.99 27.19
N ASN A 56 -6.26 5.74 27.55
CA ASN A 56 -5.64 5.66 28.86
C ASN A 56 -6.32 6.64 29.82
N VAL A 57 -7.21 6.14 30.69
CA VAL A 57 -8.01 6.97 31.60
C VAL A 57 -7.56 6.78 33.04
N GLU A 58 -7.32 7.88 33.76
CA GLU A 58 -7.04 7.83 35.21
C GLU A 58 -8.32 7.87 36.05
N SER A 59 -9.27 8.73 35.67
CA SER A 59 -10.56 8.88 36.36
C SER A 59 -11.63 9.36 35.39
N GLY A 60 -12.88 8.98 35.64
CA GLY A 60 -14.02 9.43 34.85
C GLY A 60 -15.25 8.54 34.99
N THR A 61 -16.28 8.88 34.23
CA THR A 61 -17.61 8.25 34.28
C THR A 61 -17.96 7.58 32.95
N VAL A 62 -18.53 6.38 33.04
CA VAL A 62 -19.04 5.64 31.87
C VAL A 62 -20.50 5.27 32.13
N CYS A 63 -21.38 5.50 31.16
CA CYS A 63 -22.78 5.10 31.32
C CYS A 63 -22.91 3.57 31.30
N ARG A 64 -23.87 3.02 32.06
CA ARG A 64 -24.08 1.56 32.18
C ARG A 64 -24.26 0.85 30.83
N LYS A 65 -24.84 1.52 29.82
CA LYS A 65 -24.98 0.96 28.46
C LYS A 65 -23.62 0.74 27.80
N CYS A 66 -22.72 1.71 27.88
CA CYS A 66 -21.36 1.59 27.34
C CYS A 66 -20.52 0.59 28.13
N SER A 67 -20.62 0.59 29.46
CA SER A 67 -19.96 -0.40 30.32
C SER A 67 -20.34 -1.84 29.92
N LYS A 68 -21.65 -2.14 29.82
CA LYS A 68 -22.15 -3.45 29.37
C LYS A 68 -21.70 -3.84 27.96
N LYS A 69 -21.61 -2.89 27.03
CA LYS A 69 -21.14 -3.16 25.66
C LYS A 69 -19.67 -3.54 25.64
N VAL A 70 -18.82 -2.80 26.36
CA VAL A 70 -17.39 -3.08 26.48
C VAL A 70 -17.15 -4.43 27.16
N ASP A 71 -17.94 -4.73 28.18
CA ASP A 71 -17.90 -6.01 28.90
C ASP A 71 -18.34 -7.19 28.02
N SER A 72 -19.42 -7.03 27.25
CA SER A 72 -19.88 -8.03 26.27
C SER A 72 -18.84 -8.28 25.16
N LEU A 73 -18.19 -7.22 24.69
CA LEU A 73 -17.11 -7.32 23.70
C LEU A 73 -15.90 -8.09 24.27
N HIS A 74 -15.54 -7.81 25.51
CA HIS A 74 -14.46 -8.54 26.17
C HIS A 74 -14.77 -10.03 26.27
N LYS A 75 -15.98 -10.39 26.73
CA LYS A 75 -16.41 -11.78 26.83
C LYS A 75 -16.34 -12.52 25.49
N LYS A 76 -16.93 -11.94 24.43
CA LYS A 76 -16.91 -12.53 23.08
C LYS A 76 -15.49 -12.74 22.54
N ASN A 77 -14.60 -11.77 22.76
CA ASN A 77 -13.20 -11.91 22.35
C ASN A 77 -12.49 -13.01 23.14
N THR A 78 -12.68 -13.07 24.45
CA THR A 78 -12.09 -14.13 25.29
C THR A 78 -12.61 -15.51 24.88
N ASP A 79 -13.91 -15.65 24.61
CA ASP A 79 -14.51 -16.90 24.13
C ASP A 79 -13.90 -17.32 22.78
N PHE A 80 -13.76 -16.38 21.84
CA PHE A 80 -13.11 -16.62 20.54
C PHE A 80 -11.65 -17.06 20.69
N TYR A 81 -10.85 -16.38 21.52
CA TYR A 81 -9.46 -16.77 21.76
C TYR A 81 -9.33 -18.17 22.38
N ASN A 82 -10.20 -18.50 23.34
CA ASN A 82 -10.22 -19.81 23.96
C ASN A 82 -10.59 -20.91 22.95
N GLU A 83 -11.52 -20.62 22.03
CA GLU A 83 -11.91 -21.52 20.96
C GLU A 83 -10.79 -21.72 19.92
N CYS A 84 -10.10 -20.63 19.54
CA CYS A 84 -8.90 -20.71 18.71
C CYS A 84 -7.79 -21.54 19.38
N GLN A 85 -7.56 -21.38 20.69
CA GLN A 85 -6.54 -22.16 21.41
C GLN A 85 -6.91 -23.65 21.51
N LYS A 86 -8.18 -23.97 21.78
CA LYS A 86 -8.68 -25.35 21.74
C LYS A 86 -8.46 -26.00 20.37
N ASN A 87 -8.70 -25.26 19.29
CA ASN A 87 -8.55 -25.75 17.93
C ASN A 87 -7.10 -25.75 17.42
N ALA A 88 -6.22 -24.89 17.95
CA ALA A 88 -4.80 -24.87 17.61
C ALA A 88 -4.06 -26.15 18.08
N GLY A 89 -4.53 -26.79 19.16
CA GLY A 89 -4.02 -28.09 19.60
C GLY A 89 -4.26 -29.24 18.61
N MET A 90 -5.26 -29.11 17.73
CA MET A 90 -5.66 -30.13 16.75
C MET A 90 -4.98 -29.97 15.37
N SER A 91 -4.36 -28.82 15.10
CA SER A 91 -3.83 -28.49 13.76
C SER A 91 -2.31 -28.34 13.74
N LYS A 92 -1.58 -29.39 14.16
CA LYS A 92 -0.13 -29.55 13.85
C LYS A 92 0.09 -30.26 12.51
N ARG A 93 -0.63 -29.88 11.46
CA ARG A 93 -0.29 -30.26 10.08
C ARG A 93 -0.11 -29.01 9.24
N MET A 94 1.03 -28.35 9.43
CA MET A 94 1.60 -27.58 8.32
C MET A 94 2.31 -28.57 7.40
N ALA A 95 2.07 -28.42 6.09
CA ALA A 95 2.63 -29.28 5.06
C ALA A 95 4.16 -29.23 5.08
N SER A 96 4.78 -30.30 5.57
CA SER A 96 6.20 -30.58 5.35
C SER A 96 6.36 -31.09 3.91
N SER A 97 7.02 -30.31 3.05
CA SER A 97 7.43 -30.75 1.71
C SER A 97 8.59 -31.77 1.83
N PRO A 98 8.74 -32.74 0.90
CA PRO A 98 9.73 -33.81 1.02
C PRO A 98 11.17 -33.28 0.99
N HIS A 99 12.02 -33.83 1.86
CA HIS A 99 13.46 -33.59 1.89
C HIS A 99 14.10 -33.87 0.52
N ILE A 100 14.60 -32.83 -0.14
CA ILE A 100 15.59 -32.94 -1.22
C ILE A 100 16.90 -32.43 -0.65
N ASN A 101 17.93 -33.29 -0.67
CA ASN A 101 19.28 -32.94 -0.21
C ASN A 101 19.83 -31.77 -1.03
N PRO A 102 20.48 -30.77 -0.40
CA PRO A 102 21.04 -29.63 -1.13
C PRO A 102 22.28 -30.06 -1.95
N PRO A 103 22.42 -29.60 -3.22
CA PRO A 103 23.66 -29.77 -3.96
C PRO A 103 24.78 -28.92 -3.36
N LYS A 104 26.01 -29.45 -3.44
CA LYS A 104 27.24 -28.91 -2.88
C LYS A 104 27.54 -27.49 -3.41
N ARG A 105 27.94 -26.59 -2.51
CA ARG A 105 28.38 -25.21 -2.80
C ARG A 105 29.57 -25.19 -3.75
N ILE A 106 29.45 -24.46 -4.84
CA ILE A 106 30.58 -23.98 -5.64
C ILE A 106 30.92 -22.58 -5.12
N ASN A 107 32.15 -22.38 -4.67
CA ASN A 107 32.67 -21.08 -4.28
C ASN A 107 32.97 -20.25 -5.54
N MET A 108 32.36 -19.08 -5.65
CA MET A 108 32.83 -18.04 -6.58
C MET A 108 33.14 -16.76 -5.80
N SER A 109 34.38 -16.33 -5.97
CA SER A 109 34.99 -15.14 -5.40
C SER A 109 34.34 -13.85 -5.92
N THR A 110 34.21 -12.89 -5.02
CA THR A 110 33.78 -11.51 -5.26
C THR A 110 34.81 -10.69 -6.05
N PRO A 111 34.37 -9.79 -6.93
CA PRO A 111 35.06 -8.52 -7.18
C PRO A 111 34.35 -7.34 -6.51
N LYS A 112 35.16 -6.38 -6.08
CA LYS A 112 34.79 -5.15 -5.37
C LYS A 112 34.37 -4.04 -6.34
N THR A 113 33.62 -3.09 -5.77
CA THR A 113 33.50 -1.65 -6.11
C THR A 113 32.92 -1.23 -7.47
N SER A 114 31.81 -0.49 -7.43
CA SER A 114 31.79 0.96 -7.70
C SER A 114 30.36 1.51 -7.67
N THR A 115 30.23 2.72 -7.13
CA THR A 115 29.05 3.58 -7.17
C THR A 115 29.31 4.59 -8.30
N GLN A 116 28.33 4.86 -9.18
CA GLN A 116 27.93 6.22 -9.61
C GLN A 116 26.85 6.21 -10.71
N TYR A 117 26.25 7.39 -10.85
CA TYR A 117 24.95 7.72 -11.42
C TYR A 117 24.95 7.74 -12.97
N ALA A 118 23.80 7.40 -13.56
CA ALA A 118 23.57 7.49 -15.00
C ALA A 118 23.15 8.91 -15.41
N ALA A 119 23.98 9.56 -16.23
CA ALA A 119 23.60 10.68 -17.10
C ALA A 119 23.44 10.16 -18.54
N VAL A 120 22.52 10.77 -19.27
CA VAL A 120 22.12 10.43 -20.64
C VAL A 120 23.19 10.93 -21.62
N PHE A 121 23.72 10.03 -22.46
CA PHE A 121 24.64 10.35 -23.55
C PHE A 121 23.87 10.73 -24.84
N SER A 122 24.40 11.72 -25.56
CA SER A 122 24.22 11.90 -26.99
C SER A 122 25.60 12.11 -27.60
N ASP A 123 25.88 11.33 -28.65
CA ASP A 123 27.19 11.06 -29.23
C ASP A 123 27.93 12.28 -29.81
N SER A 124 29.23 12.37 -29.50
CA SER A 124 30.28 12.85 -30.40
C SER A 124 31.63 12.37 -29.86
N GLU A 125 32.34 11.56 -30.65
CA GLU A 125 33.71 11.11 -30.40
C GLU A 125 34.66 12.31 -30.27
N GLU A 126 35.48 12.36 -29.21
CA GLU A 126 36.79 13.03 -29.15
C GLU A 126 37.49 12.69 -27.82
N GLU A 127 38.83 12.71 -27.85
CA GLU A 127 39.82 12.05 -26.97
C GLU A 127 39.69 12.30 -25.45
N GLU A 128 39.96 11.25 -24.65
CA GLU A 128 40.11 11.33 -23.18
C GLU A 128 41.47 11.96 -22.80
N ASP A 129 41.50 13.27 -22.62
CA ASP A 129 42.56 13.95 -21.87
C ASP A 129 42.08 14.22 -20.43
N ASP A 130 42.88 13.81 -19.44
CA ASP A 130 42.62 14.04 -18.01
C ASP A 130 42.57 15.56 -17.69
N ILE A 131 41.37 16.12 -17.57
CA ILE A 131 41.15 17.54 -17.26
C ILE A 131 41.26 17.77 -15.75
N SER A 132 42.39 18.32 -15.31
CA SER A 132 42.54 18.90 -13.96
C SER A 132 42.28 20.41 -13.99
N ILE A 133 41.43 20.90 -13.08
CA ILE A 133 41.06 22.32 -12.94
C ILE A 133 42.06 23.02 -12.01
N ILE A 134 42.76 24.04 -12.51
CA ILE A 134 43.85 24.72 -11.78
C ILE A 134 43.36 25.98 -11.02
N GLY A 135 42.21 26.55 -11.37
CA GLY A 135 41.66 27.68 -10.61
C GLY A 135 40.36 28.25 -11.17
N LEU A 136 39.58 28.89 -10.29
CA LEU A 136 38.28 29.48 -10.59
C LEU A 136 38.32 30.96 -10.16
N HIS A 137 38.17 31.88 -11.11
CA HIS A 137 38.20 33.32 -10.84
C HIS A 137 36.84 33.94 -11.17
N LEU A 138 36.23 34.59 -10.18
CA LEU A 138 34.93 35.26 -10.28
C LEU A 138 35.16 36.76 -10.53
N SER A 139 34.52 37.29 -11.56
CA SER A 139 34.44 38.73 -11.81
C SER A 139 32.96 39.10 -11.88
N ASP A 140 32.52 40.01 -11.02
CA ASP A 140 31.16 40.54 -11.05
C ASP A 140 31.16 41.78 -11.97
N GLU A 141 30.75 41.60 -13.23
CA GLU A 141 30.34 42.70 -14.10
C GLU A 141 28.82 42.68 -14.35
N VAL A 142 28.27 43.87 -14.56
CA VAL A 142 26.89 44.29 -14.25
C VAL A 142 25.76 43.60 -15.04
N ASP A 143 26.03 42.63 -15.92
CA ASP A 143 24.98 41.93 -16.70
C ASP A 143 25.17 40.41 -16.80
N GLY A 144 25.56 39.78 -15.68
CA GLY A 144 25.50 38.33 -15.51
C GLY A 144 26.83 37.73 -15.11
N GLN A 145 26.78 36.73 -14.21
CA GLN A 145 27.96 36.00 -13.78
C GLN A 145 28.55 35.21 -14.95
N VAL A 146 29.73 35.64 -15.37
CA VAL A 146 30.57 34.95 -16.36
C VAL A 146 31.60 34.12 -15.60
N PHE A 147 31.58 32.80 -15.80
CA PHE A 147 32.61 31.93 -15.24
C PHE A 147 33.73 31.73 -16.26
N ARG A 148 34.96 32.14 -15.94
CA ARG A 148 36.14 31.74 -16.72
C ARG A 148 36.80 30.54 -16.05
N LEU A 149 36.80 29.42 -16.76
CA LEU A 149 37.56 28.24 -16.40
C LEU A 149 38.89 28.27 -17.17
N VAL A 150 40.00 28.24 -16.44
CA VAL A 150 41.34 28.09 -17.02
C VAL A 150 41.72 26.61 -16.94
N LEU A 151 41.88 25.99 -18.11
CA LEU A 151 42.33 24.60 -18.23
C LEU A 151 43.85 24.50 -18.05
N ALA A 152 44.35 23.33 -17.69
CA ALA A 152 45.78 23.08 -17.47
C ALA A 152 46.69 23.39 -18.68
N ASN A 153 46.12 23.40 -19.88
CA ASN A 153 46.80 23.75 -21.14
C ASN A 153 46.77 25.26 -21.47
N GLY A 154 46.31 26.11 -20.56
CA GLY A 154 46.25 27.57 -20.75
C GLY A 154 45.06 28.07 -21.56
N LYS A 155 44.17 27.20 -22.05
CA LYS A 155 42.93 27.62 -22.73
C LYS A 155 41.89 28.06 -21.71
N THR A 156 41.20 29.16 -22.02
CA THR A 156 40.13 29.73 -21.19
C THR A 156 38.77 29.43 -21.81
N ILE A 157 37.90 28.71 -21.08
CA ILE A 157 36.50 28.50 -21.44
C ILE A 157 35.64 29.50 -20.67
N THR A 158 34.85 30.27 -21.40
CA THR A 158 33.93 31.25 -20.83
C THR A 158 32.53 30.68 -20.82
N LEU A 159 31.99 30.35 -19.64
CA LEU A 159 30.62 29.90 -19.46
C LEU A 159 29.75 31.07 -19.05
N MET A 160 28.84 31.49 -19.94
CA MET A 160 27.82 32.47 -19.61
C MET A 160 26.64 31.78 -18.95
N LYS A 161 26.32 32.15 -17.70
CA LYS A 161 25.07 31.73 -17.07
C LYS A 161 23.92 32.41 -17.81
N LYS A 162 23.22 31.67 -18.66
CA LYS A 162 21.99 32.14 -19.30
C LYS A 162 20.97 32.47 -18.21
N THR A 163 20.77 33.75 -17.94
CA THR A 163 19.68 34.26 -17.11
C THR A 163 18.37 33.79 -17.74
N ILE A 164 17.65 32.90 -17.05
CA ILE A 164 16.29 32.52 -17.42
C ILE A 164 15.45 33.79 -17.31
N SER A 165 15.12 34.37 -18.45
CA SER A 165 14.23 35.52 -18.55
C SER A 165 12.92 35.26 -17.79
N LYS A 166 12.46 36.30 -17.06
CA LYS A 166 11.22 36.36 -16.28
C LYS A 166 10.04 35.55 -16.89
N SER A 167 9.54 34.60 -16.09
CA SER A 167 8.16 34.06 -16.02
C SER A 167 7.39 33.90 -17.34
N LYS A 168 7.61 32.78 -18.05
CA LYS A 168 6.52 32.22 -18.88
C LYS A 168 5.47 31.68 -17.92
N LYS A 169 4.26 32.25 -17.91
CA LYS A 169 3.12 31.66 -17.18
C LYS A 169 2.98 30.20 -17.59
N GLY A 170 3.14 29.28 -16.63
CA GLY A 170 3.05 27.84 -16.89
C GLY A 170 1.68 27.45 -17.44
N ASP A 171 1.64 26.46 -18.33
CA ASP A 171 0.39 25.88 -18.83
C ASP A 171 -0.13 24.84 -17.82
N GLN A 172 -1.11 25.24 -17.01
CA GLN A 172 -1.65 24.39 -15.95
C GLN A 172 -2.53 23.26 -16.51
N ILE A 173 -3.12 23.46 -17.69
CA ILE A 173 -3.94 22.44 -18.38
C ILE A 173 -3.04 21.33 -18.90
N SER A 174 -1.90 21.69 -19.51
CA SER A 174 -0.89 20.71 -19.94
C SER A 174 -0.30 19.95 -18.76
N ASN A 175 0.03 20.65 -17.68
CA ASN A 175 0.49 20.01 -16.44
C ASN A 175 -0.53 18.99 -15.91
N TYR A 176 -1.80 19.36 -15.84
CA TYR A 176 -2.88 18.46 -15.42
C TYR A 176 -3.00 17.23 -16.32
N GLY A 177 -3.02 17.43 -17.64
CA GLY A 177 -3.08 16.34 -18.61
C GLY A 177 -1.91 15.36 -18.47
N ASN A 178 -0.68 15.88 -18.29
CA ASN A 178 0.51 15.06 -18.07
C ASN A 178 0.44 14.27 -16.77
N GLN A 179 -0.06 14.86 -15.68
CA GLN A 179 -0.24 14.17 -14.41
C GLN A 179 -1.28 13.04 -14.50
N ILE A 180 -2.41 13.28 -15.18
CA ILE A 180 -3.42 12.23 -15.42
C ILE A 180 -2.80 11.08 -16.22
N LEU A 181 -2.09 11.38 -17.31
CA LEU A 181 -1.43 10.34 -18.09
C LEU A 181 -0.42 9.56 -17.25
N GLN A 182 0.40 10.24 -16.47
CA GLN A 182 1.39 9.59 -15.62
C GLN A 182 0.75 8.64 -14.60
N LEU A 183 -0.35 9.07 -13.95
CA LEU A 183 -1.08 8.23 -13.00
C LEU A 183 -1.84 7.09 -13.70
N GLY A 184 -2.43 7.36 -14.87
CA GLY A 184 -3.15 6.37 -15.67
C GLY A 184 -2.23 5.27 -16.20
N LEU A 185 -1.03 5.63 -16.68
CA LEU A 185 0.00 4.68 -17.09
C LEU A 185 0.49 3.85 -15.91
N LEU A 186 0.77 4.48 -14.76
CA LEU A 186 1.13 3.74 -13.54
C LEU A 186 0.04 2.75 -13.14
N PHE A 187 -1.23 3.16 -13.18
CA PHE A 187 -2.35 2.28 -12.86
C PHE A 187 -2.48 1.12 -13.85
N LYS A 188 -2.28 1.39 -15.14
CA LYS A 188 -2.25 0.35 -16.18
C LYS A 188 -1.12 -0.65 -15.96
N ASP A 189 0.08 -0.17 -15.62
CA ASP A 189 1.22 -1.03 -15.31
C ASP A 189 1.00 -1.87 -14.04
N LEU A 190 0.33 -1.32 -13.02
CA LEU A 190 -0.07 -2.07 -11.83
C LEU A 190 -1.09 -3.17 -12.15
N ILE A 191 -2.04 -2.93 -13.06
CA ILE A 191 -2.98 -3.95 -13.54
C ILE A 191 -2.23 -5.02 -14.34
N ASP A 192 -1.36 -4.60 -15.24
CA ASP A 192 -0.56 -5.50 -16.07
C ASP A 192 0.35 -6.40 -15.23
N MET A 193 0.94 -5.87 -14.16
CA MET A 193 1.69 -6.63 -13.16
C MET A 193 0.89 -7.79 -12.54
N ILE A 194 -0.43 -7.65 -12.40
CA ILE A 194 -1.27 -8.73 -11.88
C ILE A 194 -1.31 -9.90 -12.85
N HIS A 195 -1.41 -9.63 -14.16
CA HIS A 195 -1.48 -10.64 -15.20
C HIS A 195 -0.12 -11.29 -15.48
N MET A 196 0.94 -10.48 -15.40
CA MET A 196 2.33 -10.85 -15.63
C MET A 196 3.20 -10.46 -14.42
N PRO A 197 3.10 -11.21 -13.30
CA PRO A 197 3.85 -10.88 -12.10
C PRO A 197 5.33 -11.08 -12.33
N GLU A 198 6.09 -9.99 -12.24
CA GLU A 198 7.55 -9.99 -12.32
C GLU A 198 8.07 -9.15 -11.16
N ARG A 199 8.84 -9.78 -10.27
CA ARG A 199 9.15 -9.20 -8.95
C ARG A 199 9.91 -7.89 -9.05
N VAL A 200 10.91 -7.78 -9.91
CA VAL A 200 11.76 -6.58 -9.98
C VAL A 200 10.93 -5.40 -10.49
N ARG A 201 10.13 -5.59 -11.56
CA ARG A 201 9.17 -4.58 -12.03
C ARG A 201 8.13 -4.24 -10.98
N GLY A 202 7.53 -5.25 -10.33
CA GLY A 202 6.51 -5.06 -9.29
C GLY A 202 7.01 -4.19 -8.13
N LEU A 203 8.23 -4.45 -7.63
CA LEU A 203 8.82 -3.64 -6.55
C LEU A 203 9.10 -2.20 -6.99
N ARG A 204 9.48 -1.95 -8.25
CA ARG A 204 9.65 -0.59 -8.78
C ARG A 204 8.32 0.15 -8.85
N LEU A 205 7.28 -0.50 -9.40
CA LEU A 205 5.94 0.06 -9.49
C LEU A 205 5.35 0.37 -8.11
N LEU A 206 5.56 -0.52 -7.14
CA LEU A 206 5.13 -0.31 -5.75
C LEU A 206 5.86 0.85 -5.08
N LYS A 207 7.18 1.00 -5.28
CA LYS A 207 7.94 2.17 -4.79
C LYS A 207 7.38 3.47 -5.36
N LEU A 208 7.08 3.48 -6.67
CA LEU A 208 6.50 4.63 -7.33
C LEU A 208 5.09 4.94 -6.78
N ALA A 209 4.22 3.93 -6.69
CA ALA A 209 2.88 4.06 -6.10
C ALA A 209 2.90 4.56 -4.65
N MET A 210 3.86 4.08 -3.84
CA MET A 210 4.06 4.55 -2.47
C MET A 210 4.37 6.04 -2.41
N MET A 211 5.22 6.55 -3.31
CA MET A 211 5.50 7.99 -3.41
C MET A 211 4.21 8.77 -3.71
N TYR A 212 3.46 8.37 -4.74
CA TYR A 212 2.18 9.00 -5.09
C TYR A 212 1.22 9.04 -3.91
N PHE A 213 1.03 7.92 -3.22
CA PHE A 213 0.13 7.86 -2.08
C PHE A 213 0.58 8.76 -0.92
N LYS A 214 1.88 8.93 -0.72
CA LYS A 214 2.41 9.80 0.34
C LYS A 214 2.27 11.28 0.01
N ILE A 215 2.50 11.66 -1.25
CA ILE A 215 2.39 13.05 -1.71
C ILE A 215 0.97 13.58 -1.51
N TYR A 216 -0.03 12.81 -1.91
CA TYR A 216 -1.44 13.22 -1.77
C TYR A 216 -1.99 13.05 -0.35
N ASN A 217 -1.52 12.04 0.38
CA ASN A 217 -1.99 11.79 1.74
C ASN A 217 -0.86 11.32 2.66
N ASN A 218 -0.46 12.21 3.56
CA ASN A 218 0.59 11.94 4.53
C ASN A 218 0.30 10.76 5.47
N LEU A 219 -0.97 10.42 5.67
CA LEU A 219 -1.45 9.32 6.52
C LEU A 219 -1.99 8.16 5.68
N SER A 220 -1.54 8.00 4.43
CA SER A 220 -2.00 6.93 3.56
C SER A 220 -1.69 5.56 4.15
N LYS A 221 -2.75 4.83 4.51
CA LYS A 221 -2.66 3.41 4.88
C LYS A 221 -2.03 2.57 3.76
N TYR A 222 -2.29 2.93 2.50
CA TYR A 222 -1.75 2.22 1.34
C TYR A 222 -0.24 2.39 1.22
N ALA A 223 0.27 3.61 1.45
CA ALA A 223 1.72 3.84 1.48
C ALA A 223 2.39 3.03 2.60
N LEU A 224 1.73 2.91 3.76
CA LEU A 224 2.24 2.14 4.89
C LEU A 224 2.29 0.64 4.61
N GLU A 225 1.24 0.06 4.01
CA GLU A 225 1.23 -1.36 3.65
C GLU A 225 2.25 -1.67 2.55
N ILE A 226 2.42 -0.78 1.56
CA ILE A 226 3.47 -0.93 0.56
C ILE A 226 4.86 -0.88 1.24
N LEU A 227 5.07 0.04 2.17
CA LEU A 227 6.34 0.10 2.90
C LEU A 227 6.61 -1.19 3.69
N ARG A 228 5.60 -1.77 4.33
CA ARG A 228 5.73 -3.07 5.02
C ARG A 228 6.16 -4.17 4.07
N LEU A 229 5.48 -4.29 2.94
CA LEU A 229 5.83 -5.26 1.91
C LEU A 229 7.26 -5.03 1.42
N LEU A 230 7.66 -3.78 1.13
CA LEU A 230 9.03 -3.47 0.70
C LEU A 230 10.08 -3.83 1.76
N VAL A 231 9.78 -3.64 3.05
CA VAL A 231 10.67 -4.04 4.16
C VAL A 231 10.82 -5.56 4.22
N HIS A 232 9.73 -6.32 4.10
CA HIS A 232 9.81 -7.78 4.03
C HIS A 232 10.62 -8.25 2.82
N GLN A 233 10.35 -7.65 1.66
CA GLN A 233 10.95 -8.03 0.38
C GLN A 233 12.44 -7.70 0.27
N LEU A 234 12.91 -6.62 0.92
CA LEU A 234 14.27 -6.11 0.77
C LEU A 234 15.16 -6.29 1.99
N CYS A 235 14.58 -6.46 3.19
CA CYS A 235 15.35 -6.39 4.44
C CYS A 235 15.10 -7.57 5.39
N THR A 236 13.87 -8.07 5.49
CA THR A 236 13.52 -9.05 6.55
C THR A 236 13.55 -10.50 6.06
N LEU A 237 13.01 -10.79 4.87
CA LEU A 237 12.91 -12.15 4.38
C LEU A 237 14.19 -12.56 3.63
N SER A 238 14.48 -13.87 3.65
CA SER A 238 15.47 -14.44 2.74
C SER A 238 15.02 -14.25 1.29
N GLU A 239 15.95 -14.36 0.33
CA GLU A 239 15.61 -14.23 -1.09
C GLU A 239 14.47 -15.18 -1.48
N ARG A 240 14.54 -16.44 -1.04
CA ARG A 240 13.47 -17.43 -1.21
C ARG A 240 12.15 -16.97 -0.60
N GLY A 241 12.15 -16.58 0.68
CA GLY A 241 10.93 -16.15 1.37
C GLY A 241 10.30 -14.91 0.74
N SER A 242 11.14 -13.98 0.26
CA SER A 242 10.68 -12.78 -0.44
C SER A 242 10.02 -13.12 -1.77
N ASN A 243 10.59 -14.04 -2.56
CA ASN A 243 9.98 -14.51 -3.80
C ASN A 243 8.65 -15.22 -3.52
N GLU A 244 8.62 -16.12 -2.55
CA GLU A 244 7.40 -16.83 -2.15
C GLU A 244 6.29 -15.84 -1.71
N GLU A 245 6.61 -14.87 -0.85
CA GLU A 245 5.65 -13.83 -0.43
C GLU A 245 5.16 -12.98 -1.61
N PHE A 246 6.05 -12.58 -2.52
CA PHE A 246 5.67 -11.75 -3.68
C PHE A 246 4.71 -12.51 -4.61
N TYR A 247 5.08 -13.73 -5.01
CA TYR A 247 4.27 -14.52 -5.93
C TYR A 247 3.00 -15.06 -5.26
N ALA A 248 2.97 -15.21 -3.93
CA ALA A 248 1.75 -15.57 -3.19
C ALA A 248 0.62 -14.54 -3.30
N MET A 249 0.93 -13.30 -3.71
CA MET A 249 -0.10 -12.28 -4.00
C MET A 249 -0.93 -12.61 -5.25
N PHE A 250 -0.49 -13.56 -6.08
CA PHE A 250 -1.10 -13.89 -7.36
C PHE A 250 -1.42 -15.39 -7.43
N VAL A 251 -2.48 -15.74 -8.17
CA VAL A 251 -2.86 -17.13 -8.43
C VAL A 251 -3.04 -17.31 -9.92
N ASN A 252 -2.30 -18.26 -10.51
CA ASN A 252 -2.52 -18.64 -11.90
C ASN A 252 -3.74 -19.57 -11.99
N THR A 253 -4.82 -19.06 -12.57
CA THR A 253 -6.07 -19.83 -12.68
C THR A 253 -6.17 -20.67 -13.94
N GLY A 254 -5.50 -20.26 -15.01
CA GLY A 254 -5.58 -20.91 -16.32
C GLY A 254 -4.40 -21.82 -16.64
N GLY A 255 -3.34 -21.81 -15.82
CA GLY A 255 -2.09 -22.53 -16.12
C GLY A 255 -1.36 -22.00 -17.36
N LYS A 256 -1.80 -20.86 -17.90
CA LYS A 256 -1.25 -20.22 -19.10
C LYS A 256 -0.57 -18.91 -18.73
N PHE A 257 0.10 -18.32 -19.70
CA PHE A 257 0.59 -16.95 -19.61
C PHE A 257 -0.61 -15.98 -19.49
N GLU A 258 -0.44 -14.86 -18.77
CA GLU A 258 -1.46 -13.81 -18.54
C GLU A 258 -2.74 -14.24 -17.78
N THR A 259 -2.83 -15.48 -17.29
CA THR A 259 -4.02 -15.98 -16.56
C THR A 259 -3.92 -15.85 -15.03
N HIS A 260 -3.04 -14.98 -14.55
CA HIS A 260 -2.91 -14.66 -13.14
C HIS A 260 -4.04 -13.71 -12.69
N ILE A 261 -4.51 -13.93 -11.46
CA ILE A 261 -5.43 -13.02 -10.77
C ILE A 261 -4.88 -12.74 -9.37
N PRO A 262 -5.33 -11.66 -8.70
CA PRO A 262 -4.96 -11.43 -7.31
C PRO A 262 -5.46 -12.57 -6.42
N ALA A 263 -4.64 -13.00 -5.46
CA ALA A 263 -4.98 -14.04 -4.51
C ALA A 263 -6.25 -13.71 -3.71
N ASP A 264 -6.44 -12.43 -3.36
CA ASP A 264 -7.66 -11.94 -2.71
C ASP A 264 -8.91 -12.19 -3.58
N ARG A 265 -8.85 -11.85 -4.87
CA ARG A 265 -9.93 -12.13 -5.83
C ARG A 265 -10.21 -13.62 -5.98
N ARG A 266 -9.17 -14.47 -5.93
CA ARG A 266 -9.35 -15.93 -5.92
C ARG A 266 -10.09 -16.38 -4.66
N MET A 267 -9.76 -15.79 -3.51
CA MET A 267 -10.41 -16.08 -2.24
C MET A 267 -11.87 -15.64 -2.25
N GLU A 268 -12.20 -14.49 -2.84
CA GLU A 268 -13.60 -14.07 -3.02
C GLU A 268 -14.40 -15.10 -3.83
N TYR A 269 -13.83 -15.65 -4.91
CA TYR A 269 -14.48 -16.70 -5.70
C TYR A 269 -14.72 -17.97 -4.88
N LEU A 270 -13.74 -18.42 -4.10
CA LEU A 270 -13.90 -19.58 -3.20
C LEU A 270 -14.97 -19.33 -2.14
N VAL A 271 -14.98 -18.16 -1.51
CA VAL A 271 -16.00 -17.80 -0.51
C VAL A 271 -17.40 -17.76 -1.13
N LYS A 272 -17.53 -17.23 -2.35
CA LYS A 272 -18.80 -17.22 -3.08
C LYS A 272 -19.28 -18.64 -3.38
N GLU A 273 -18.40 -19.51 -3.83
CA GLU A 273 -18.67 -20.93 -4.11
C GLU A 273 -19.15 -21.66 -2.84
N VAL A 274 -18.43 -21.52 -1.72
CA VAL A 274 -18.82 -22.09 -0.41
C VAL A 274 -20.20 -21.57 0.02
N LYS A 275 -20.43 -20.26 -0.05
CA LYS A 275 -21.73 -19.66 0.31
C LYS A 275 -22.86 -20.20 -0.56
N GLN A 276 -22.63 -20.43 -1.85
CA GLN A 276 -23.62 -21.05 -2.73
C GLN A 276 -23.93 -22.49 -2.29
N HIS A 277 -22.92 -23.32 -2.00
CA HIS A 277 -23.17 -24.68 -1.53
C HIS A 277 -23.93 -24.72 -0.19
N VAL A 278 -23.57 -23.87 0.76
CA VAL A 278 -24.28 -23.76 2.05
C VAL A 278 -25.71 -23.27 1.85
N LYS A 279 -25.95 -22.33 0.91
CA LYS A 279 -27.32 -21.88 0.57
C LYS A 279 -28.19 -23.04 0.10
N HIS A 280 -27.66 -23.92 -0.75
CA HIS A 280 -28.37 -25.10 -1.29
C HIS A 280 -28.49 -26.26 -0.29
N MET A 281 -28.10 -26.10 0.98
CA MET A 281 -28.39 -27.09 2.04
C MET A 281 -29.78 -26.90 2.66
N TYR A 282 -30.47 -25.80 2.35
CA TYR A 282 -31.80 -25.47 2.89
C TYR A 282 -31.86 -25.56 4.43
N SER A 283 -32.72 -26.41 4.99
CA SER A 283 -32.90 -26.62 6.44
C SER A 283 -31.78 -27.47 7.07
N ASN A 284 -30.97 -28.18 6.27
CA ASN A 284 -29.98 -29.13 6.77
C ASN A 284 -28.63 -28.49 7.16
N LYS A 285 -28.66 -27.28 7.74
CA LYS A 285 -27.48 -26.46 8.07
C LYS A 285 -26.98 -26.74 9.49
N THR A 286 -26.59 -27.98 9.77
CA THR A 286 -25.81 -28.29 10.98
C THR A 286 -24.33 -28.01 10.73
N GLU A 287 -23.57 -27.74 11.79
CA GLU A 287 -22.12 -27.48 11.68
C GLU A 287 -21.37 -28.66 11.03
N GLU A 288 -21.73 -29.88 11.42
CA GLU A 288 -21.21 -31.11 10.84
C GLU A 288 -21.50 -31.19 9.34
N ASN A 289 -22.74 -30.94 8.93
CA ASN A 289 -23.12 -31.00 7.51
C ASN A 289 -22.44 -29.90 6.70
N ILE A 290 -22.27 -28.70 7.27
CA ILE A 290 -21.54 -27.60 6.62
C ILE A 290 -20.06 -27.97 6.45
N SER A 291 -19.43 -28.51 7.49
CA SER A 291 -18.02 -28.97 7.44
C SER A 291 -17.83 -30.07 6.40
N ASN A 292 -18.67 -31.11 6.45
CA ASN A 292 -18.63 -32.23 5.50
C ASN A 292 -18.83 -31.74 4.07
N ARG A 293 -19.83 -30.87 3.83
CA ARG A 293 -20.07 -30.35 2.49
C ARG A 293 -18.94 -29.46 2.00
N THR A 294 -18.39 -28.61 2.86
CA THR A 294 -17.28 -27.70 2.50
C THR A 294 -16.02 -28.48 2.12
N ARG A 295 -15.69 -29.55 2.84
CA ARG A 295 -14.57 -30.45 2.49
C ARG A 295 -14.78 -31.16 1.15
N ALA A 296 -16.02 -31.47 0.81
CA ALA A 296 -16.38 -32.14 -0.43
C ALA A 296 -16.45 -31.21 -1.66
N ILE A 297 -16.41 -29.87 -1.52
CA ILE A 297 -16.62 -28.92 -2.62
C ILE A 297 -15.69 -29.19 -3.81
N SER A 298 -14.41 -29.45 -3.56
CA SER A 298 -13.45 -29.71 -4.64
C SER A 298 -13.85 -30.94 -5.46
N GLY A 299 -14.23 -32.03 -4.80
CA GLY A 299 -14.68 -33.25 -5.48
C GLY A 299 -16.03 -33.07 -6.18
N ILE A 300 -16.98 -32.36 -5.56
CA ILE A 300 -18.27 -32.02 -6.19
C ILE A 300 -18.03 -31.24 -7.48
N ARG A 301 -17.11 -30.27 -7.46
CA ARG A 301 -16.77 -29.46 -8.63
C ARG A 301 -16.15 -30.31 -9.74
N GLU A 302 -15.19 -31.16 -9.41
CA GLU A 302 -14.53 -32.04 -10.37
C GLU A 302 -15.53 -33.00 -11.05
N ILE A 303 -16.39 -33.65 -10.24
CA ILE A 303 -17.46 -34.51 -10.74
C ILE A 303 -18.43 -33.72 -11.63
N SER A 304 -18.82 -32.52 -11.22
CA SER A 304 -19.74 -31.67 -12.00
C SER A 304 -19.13 -31.27 -13.35
N VAL A 305 -17.86 -30.86 -13.37
CA VAL A 305 -17.15 -30.50 -14.60
C VAL A 305 -17.03 -31.71 -15.53
N ASN A 306 -16.68 -32.88 -15.01
CA ASN A 306 -16.58 -34.11 -15.82
C ASN A 306 -17.96 -34.54 -16.35
N PHE A 307 -19.01 -34.46 -15.53
CA PHE A 307 -20.38 -34.75 -15.96
C PHE A 307 -20.82 -33.81 -17.08
N ASP A 308 -20.60 -32.51 -16.94
CA ASP A 308 -20.93 -31.51 -17.97
C ASP A 308 -20.17 -31.78 -19.29
N GLN A 309 -18.90 -32.16 -19.20
CA GLN A 309 -18.08 -32.54 -20.37
C GLN A 309 -18.63 -33.79 -21.07
N GLN A 310 -18.98 -34.83 -20.32
CA GLN A 310 -19.48 -36.09 -20.88
C GLN A 310 -20.90 -35.97 -21.46
N SER A 311 -21.74 -35.17 -20.81
CA SER A 311 -23.13 -34.94 -21.24
C SER A 311 -23.24 -33.93 -22.39
N GLY A 312 -22.12 -33.32 -22.82
CA GLY A 312 -22.12 -32.29 -23.85
C GLY A 312 -22.89 -31.04 -23.43
N VAL A 313 -23.02 -30.78 -22.13
CA VAL A 313 -23.70 -29.58 -21.62
C VAL A 313 -22.94 -28.37 -22.12
N ILE A 314 -23.59 -27.61 -23.00
CA ILE A 314 -23.04 -26.36 -23.51
C ILE A 314 -23.11 -25.35 -22.36
N ILE A 315 -21.99 -25.19 -21.65
CA ILE A 315 -21.83 -24.11 -20.69
C ILE A 315 -21.76 -22.81 -21.49
N ARG A 316 -22.92 -22.19 -21.70
CA ARG A 316 -23.01 -20.84 -22.24
C ARG A 316 -22.46 -19.90 -21.17
N SER A 317 -21.18 -19.53 -21.30
CA SER A 317 -20.65 -18.42 -20.51
C SER A 317 -21.59 -17.24 -20.74
N LYS A 318 -22.26 -16.81 -19.67
CA LYS A 318 -22.95 -15.53 -19.69
C LYS A 318 -21.81 -14.50 -19.74
N LYS A 319 -21.34 -14.17 -20.94
CA LYS A 319 -20.66 -12.91 -21.15
C LYS A 319 -21.68 -11.88 -20.69
N HIS A 320 -21.45 -11.27 -19.53
CA HIS A 320 -22.06 -9.98 -19.28
C HIS A 320 -21.76 -9.16 -20.53
N SER A 321 -22.80 -8.67 -21.21
CA SER A 321 -22.56 -7.75 -22.31
C SER A 321 -21.86 -6.56 -21.67
N ASP A 322 -20.55 -6.46 -21.84
CA ASP A 322 -19.84 -5.27 -21.42
C ASP A 322 -20.52 -4.11 -22.15
N LYS A 323 -21.03 -3.15 -21.37
CA LYS A 323 -21.58 -1.93 -21.97
C LYS A 323 -20.46 -1.35 -22.82
N SER A 324 -20.77 -1.01 -24.07
CA SER A 324 -19.78 -0.44 -24.95
C SER A 324 -19.29 0.88 -24.34
N SER A 325 -17.97 0.99 -24.11
CA SER A 325 -17.31 2.24 -23.72
C SER A 325 -17.12 3.19 -24.89
N LYS A 326 -17.52 2.80 -26.10
CA LYS A 326 -17.24 3.53 -27.34
C LYS A 326 -17.79 4.96 -27.34
N GLU A 327 -19.00 5.16 -26.82
CA GLU A 327 -19.61 6.49 -26.75
C GLU A 327 -18.85 7.40 -25.78
N ASP A 328 -18.48 6.87 -24.61
CA ASP A 328 -17.67 7.59 -23.61
C ASP A 328 -16.27 7.92 -24.16
N GLU A 329 -15.63 6.98 -24.85
CA GLU A 329 -14.33 7.18 -25.50
C GLU A 329 -14.39 8.26 -26.57
N LEU A 330 -15.44 8.26 -27.41
CA LEU A 330 -15.65 9.28 -28.44
C LEU A 330 -15.90 10.66 -27.82
N ALA A 331 -16.67 10.75 -26.73
CA ALA A 331 -16.89 11.99 -26.01
C ALA A 331 -15.57 12.54 -25.44
N ILE A 332 -14.78 11.70 -24.75
CA ILE A 332 -13.46 12.08 -24.22
C ILE A 332 -12.54 12.54 -25.36
N LEU A 333 -12.53 11.85 -26.51
CA LEU A 333 -11.72 12.24 -27.66
C LEU A 333 -12.16 13.59 -28.25
N SER A 334 -13.46 13.87 -28.30
CA SER A 334 -13.98 15.17 -28.72
C SER A 334 -13.47 16.27 -27.79
N ASP A 335 -13.62 16.10 -26.48
CA ASP A 335 -13.18 17.07 -25.48
C ASP A 335 -11.66 17.30 -25.55
N LEU A 336 -10.87 16.23 -25.72
CA LEU A 336 -9.41 16.33 -25.84
C LEU A 336 -8.97 17.06 -27.12
N ARG A 337 -9.71 16.95 -28.23
CA ARG A 337 -9.43 17.68 -29.47
C ARG A 337 -9.70 19.16 -29.36
N ASP A 338 -10.69 19.54 -28.57
CA ASP A 338 -11.05 20.94 -28.31
C ASP A 338 -10.07 21.58 -27.32
N ILE A 339 -9.78 20.89 -26.21
CA ILE A 339 -8.91 21.40 -25.14
C ILE A 339 -7.43 21.38 -25.54
N ARG A 340 -7.00 20.39 -26.34
CA ARG A 340 -5.59 20.15 -26.73
C ARG A 340 -4.61 20.26 -25.55
N PRO A 341 -4.76 19.41 -24.52
CA PRO A 341 -3.96 19.54 -23.29
C PRO A 341 -2.46 19.35 -23.53
N PHE A 342 -2.06 18.51 -24.49
CA PHE A 342 -0.65 18.23 -24.76
C PHE A 342 0.07 19.25 -25.65
N HIS A 343 -0.66 20.27 -26.11
CA HIS A 343 -0.06 21.39 -26.84
C HIS A 343 0.16 22.56 -25.87
N CYS A 344 1.41 22.83 -25.49
CA CYS A 344 1.74 23.85 -24.51
C CYS A 344 1.33 25.25 -24.96
N GLN A 345 0.38 25.86 -24.26
CA GLN A 345 -0.05 27.24 -24.43
C GLN A 345 0.11 28.01 -23.10
N PRO A 346 0.97 29.04 -23.04
CA PRO A 346 1.26 29.76 -21.81
C PRO A 346 0.01 30.40 -21.16
N GLY A 347 -0.13 30.28 -19.85
CA GLY A 347 -1.16 30.97 -19.07
C GLY A 347 -2.56 30.34 -19.06
N ARG A 348 -2.74 29.16 -19.69
CA ARG A 348 -3.97 28.39 -19.53
C ARG A 348 -4.12 27.81 -18.12
N LYS A 349 -5.34 27.83 -17.59
CA LYS A 349 -5.71 27.25 -16.31
C LYS A 349 -7.16 26.77 -16.32
N HIS A 350 -7.45 25.76 -15.51
CA HIS A 350 -8.84 25.36 -15.25
C HIS A 350 -9.51 26.40 -14.34
N SER A 351 -10.82 26.59 -14.49
CA SER A 351 -11.61 27.48 -13.63
C SER A 351 -11.67 26.99 -12.18
N CYS A 352 -11.70 25.67 -11.99
CA CYS A 352 -11.85 25.04 -10.68
C CYS A 352 -10.51 24.76 -9.96
N PHE A 353 -9.39 24.68 -10.69
CA PHE A 353 -8.07 24.31 -10.15
C PHE A 353 -7.00 25.27 -10.69
N GLY A 354 -6.49 26.13 -9.81
CA GLY A 354 -5.67 27.29 -10.20
C GLY A 354 -4.18 27.02 -10.36
N GLU A 355 -3.61 26.06 -9.62
CA GLU A 355 -2.18 25.78 -9.60
C GLU A 355 -1.92 24.27 -9.64
N MET A 356 -1.32 23.81 -10.73
CA MET A 356 -0.93 22.43 -10.99
C MET A 356 0.59 22.37 -11.21
N SER A 357 1.29 21.61 -10.38
CA SER A 357 2.73 21.39 -10.56
C SER A 357 3.02 20.68 -11.89
N SER A 358 4.21 20.90 -12.45
CA SER A 358 4.59 20.22 -13.71
C SER A 358 4.83 18.71 -13.52
N SER A 359 5.16 18.29 -12.30
CA SER A 359 5.26 16.89 -11.90
C SER A 359 4.69 16.69 -10.52
N VAL A 360 4.06 15.54 -10.27
CA VAL A 360 3.55 15.19 -8.93
C VAL A 360 4.70 15.06 -7.93
N VAL A 361 5.87 14.61 -8.40
CA VAL A 361 7.06 14.38 -7.55
C VAL A 361 7.69 15.70 -7.09
N GLN A 362 7.42 16.82 -7.75
CA GLN A 362 7.93 18.14 -7.32
C GLN A 362 7.39 18.58 -5.95
N ASN A 363 6.21 18.07 -5.57
CA ASN A 363 5.60 18.39 -4.28
C ASN A 363 6.03 17.40 -3.18
N LEU A 364 6.94 16.47 -3.47
CA LEU A 364 7.44 15.52 -2.48
C LEU A 364 8.51 16.20 -1.62
N ASP A 365 8.21 16.35 -0.33
CA ASP A 365 9.22 16.62 0.68
C ASP A 365 10.07 15.34 0.88
N VAL A 366 11.25 15.34 0.25
CA VAL A 366 12.18 14.21 0.21
C VAL A 366 12.70 13.90 1.62
N ASP A 367 13.02 14.92 2.41
CA ASP A 367 13.55 14.75 3.76
C ASP A 367 12.50 14.17 4.70
N HIS A 368 11.28 14.72 4.67
CA HIS A 368 10.16 14.15 5.42
C HIS A 368 9.85 12.72 4.98
N TYR A 369 9.93 12.42 3.68
CA TYR A 369 9.71 11.07 3.16
C TYR A 369 10.76 10.08 3.66
N HIS A 370 12.04 10.44 3.61
CA HIS A 370 13.13 9.61 4.13
C HIS A 370 13.02 9.41 5.64
N ASN A 371 12.76 10.47 6.39
CA ASN A 371 12.55 10.40 7.84
C ASN A 371 11.37 9.49 8.20
N TRP A 372 10.25 9.60 7.46
CA TRP A 372 9.11 8.72 7.61
C TRP A 372 9.46 7.25 7.35
N ILE A 373 10.17 6.96 6.26
CA ILE A 373 10.63 5.61 5.94
C ILE A 373 11.51 5.06 7.06
N ASN A 374 12.51 5.83 7.52
CA ASN A 374 13.46 5.38 8.54
C ASN A 374 12.77 5.11 9.88
N THR A 375 11.86 6.01 10.28
CA THR A 375 11.07 5.84 11.51
C THR A 375 10.22 4.57 11.47
N ARG A 376 9.59 4.30 10.32
CA ARG A 376 8.72 3.13 10.14
C ARG A 376 9.49 1.83 10.03
N LYS A 377 10.65 1.82 9.36
CA LYS A 377 11.55 0.66 9.29
C LYS A 377 11.95 0.19 10.69
N VAL A 378 12.41 1.11 11.55
CA VAL A 378 12.78 0.80 12.94
C VAL A 378 11.58 0.27 13.71
N LYS A 379 10.42 0.91 13.57
CA LYS A 379 9.20 0.45 14.24
C LYS A 379 8.81 -0.97 13.82
N PHE A 380 8.92 -1.30 12.53
CA PHE A 380 8.62 -2.65 12.05
C PHE A 380 9.63 -3.70 12.52
N ALA A 381 10.91 -3.37 12.57
CA ALA A 381 11.92 -4.27 13.15
C ALA A 381 11.57 -4.61 14.61
N LEU A 382 11.23 -3.60 15.41
CA LEU A 382 10.82 -3.77 16.81
C LEU A 382 9.51 -4.57 16.96
N GLU A 383 8.52 -4.38 16.08
CA GLU A 383 7.26 -5.13 16.09
C GLU A 383 7.47 -6.61 15.74
N ASN A 384 8.42 -6.90 14.85
CA ASN A 384 8.74 -8.25 14.39
C ASN A 384 9.76 -9.00 15.28
N GLY A 385 10.24 -8.36 16.35
CA GLY A 385 11.19 -8.98 17.30
C GLY A 385 12.63 -9.07 16.79
N ASN A 386 13.00 -8.24 15.80
CA ASN A 386 14.36 -8.13 15.26
C ASN A 386 15.17 -7.02 15.93
#